data_AF-A0A2V8UNM6-F1
#
_entry.id   AF-A0A2V8UNM6-F1
#
_cell.length_a   1.000
_cell.length_b   1.000
_cell.length_c   1.000
_cell.angle_alpha   90.00
_cell.angle_beta   90.00
_cell.angle_gamma   90.00
#
_symmetry.space_group_name_H-M   'P 1'
#
loop_
_entity.id
_entity.type
_entity.pdbx_description
1 polymer ?
#
loop_
_entity_poly.entity_id
_entity_poly.type
_entity_poly.pdbx_seq_one_letter_code
_entity_poly.pdbx_strand_id
1 'polypeptide(L)'
;MKLLAWNIQHGGGARLPRIVEEIAAYDPDVIAVTEFRTGPGVALGAALKERGLPNVETTHPTGKQNGIAVFSRTPMRRTRPCPAPSDSLVRWLDIDLPEHGFGIGVLHVMAAGSRAKDPSTVAKTAFGMP
;
A
#
# COMPACT_ATOMS: atom_id res chain seq x y z
N MET A 1 -10.43 -14.70 -10.23
CA MET A 1 -9.36 -13.94 -9.55
C MET A 1 -9.96 -12.66 -8.98
N LYS A 2 -9.65 -12.32 -7.73
CA LYS A 2 -10.11 -11.12 -7.04
C LYS A 2 -8.92 -10.30 -6.54
N LEU A 3 -8.84 -9.06 -7.01
CA LEU A 3 -7.86 -8.08 -6.57
C LEU A 3 -8.55 -7.12 -5.60
N LEU A 4 -7.95 -6.92 -4.43
CA LEU A 4 -8.36 -5.90 -3.47
C LEU A 4 -7.26 -4.85 -3.37
N ALA A 5 -7.64 -3.57 -3.29
CA ALA A 5 -6.72 -2.49 -3.02
C ALA A 5 -7.29 -1.64 -1.87
N TRP A 6 -6.49 -1.40 -0.83
CA TRP A 6 -6.96 -0.68 0.34
C TRP A 6 -5.88 0.21 0.96
N ASN A 7 -6.17 1.49 1.07
CA ASN A 7 -5.45 2.37 1.97
C ASN A 7 -5.88 2.12 3.42
N ILE A 8 -4.99 1.52 4.21
CA ILE A 8 -5.30 1.13 5.59
C ILE A 8 -5.07 2.26 6.61
N GLN A 9 -4.61 3.44 6.18
CA GLN A 9 -4.33 4.61 7.03
C GLN A 9 -3.44 4.25 8.24
N HIS A 10 -2.24 3.72 7.96
CA HIS A 10 -1.27 3.22 8.96
C HIS A 10 -1.77 2.03 9.79
N GLY A 11 -2.84 1.37 9.32
CA GLY A 11 -3.68 0.40 10.00
C GLY A 11 -2.96 -0.69 10.79
N GLY A 12 -2.58 -0.34 12.01
CA GLY A 12 -1.78 -1.14 12.91
C GLY A 12 -2.26 -1.03 14.35
N GLY A 13 -1.81 -1.94 15.22
CA GLY A 13 -2.23 -1.97 16.62
C GLY A 13 -3.69 -2.38 16.77
N ALA A 14 -4.51 -1.58 17.46
CA ALA A 14 -5.88 -1.93 17.83
C ALA A 14 -6.82 -2.20 16.64
N ARG A 15 -6.52 -1.65 15.46
CA ARG A 15 -7.33 -1.85 14.24
C ARG A 15 -6.99 -3.13 13.47
N LEU A 16 -5.89 -3.81 13.82
CA LEU A 16 -5.40 -4.97 13.08
C LEU A 16 -6.44 -6.09 12.94
N PRO A 17 -7.15 -6.53 14.00
CA PRO A 17 -8.14 -7.61 13.88
C PRO A 17 -9.23 -7.28 12.85
N ARG A 18 -9.79 -6.06 12.91
CA ARG A 18 -10.80 -5.59 11.96
C ARG A 18 -10.26 -5.55 10.52
N ILE A 19 -9.04 -5.07 10.31
CA ILE A 19 -8.44 -5.04 8.97
C ILE A 19 -8.34 -6.45 8.40
N VAL A 20 -7.89 -7.42 9.20
CA VAL A 20 -7.77 -8.82 8.78
C VAL A 20 -9.13 -9.44 8.49
N GLU A 21 -10.13 -9.18 9.33
CA GLU A 21 -11.50 -9.65 9.12
C GLU A 21 -12.12 -9.10 7.84
N GLU A 22 -12.00 -7.80 7.60
CA GLU A 22 -12.51 -7.16 6.38
C GLU A 22 -11.82 -7.74 5.14
N ILE A 23 -10.48 -7.85 5.14
CA ILE A 23 -9.75 -8.49 4.02
C ILE A 23 -10.24 -9.92 3.81
N ALA A 24 -10.41 -10.72 4.87
CA ALA A 24 -10.89 -12.09 4.77
C ALA A 24 -12.33 -12.18 4.25
N ALA A 25 -13.22 -11.25 4.64
CA ALA A 25 -14.59 -11.20 4.17
C ALA A 25 -14.68 -10.93 2.65
N TYR A 26 -13.76 -10.12 2.11
CA TYR A 26 -13.64 -9.96 0.67
C TYR A 26 -13.03 -11.18 -0.02
N ASP A 27 -12.33 -12.08 0.68
CA ASP A 27 -11.66 -13.27 0.13
C ASP A 27 -10.86 -12.99 -1.16
N PRO A 28 -9.82 -12.12 -1.11
CA PRO A 28 -9.02 -11.79 -2.29
C PRO A 28 -7.98 -12.87 -2.61
N ASP A 29 -7.62 -12.94 -3.89
CA ASP A 29 -6.43 -13.68 -4.33
C ASP A 29 -5.16 -12.85 -4.17
N VAL A 30 -5.29 -11.53 -4.31
CA VAL A 30 -4.23 -10.54 -4.12
C VAL A 30 -4.81 -9.30 -3.42
N ILE A 31 -4.12 -8.81 -2.39
CA ILE A 31 -4.44 -7.55 -1.70
C ILE A 31 -3.25 -6.61 -1.75
N ALA A 32 -3.45 -5.41 -2.30
CA ALA A 32 -2.51 -4.30 -2.24
C ALA A 32 -2.92 -3.34 -1.11
N VAL A 33 -2.06 -3.18 -0.10
CA VAL A 33 -2.25 -2.21 0.98
C VAL A 33 -1.33 -1.00 0.81
N THR A 34 -1.91 0.20 0.87
CA THR A 34 -1.16 1.45 0.94
C THR A 34 -1.22 2.05 2.35
N GLU A 35 -0.28 2.94 2.65
CA GLU A 35 -0.05 3.44 4.00
C GLU A 35 0.33 2.33 5.00
N PHE A 36 1.04 1.32 4.51
CA PHE A 36 1.64 0.25 5.29
C PHE A 36 2.87 0.75 6.06
N ARG A 37 3.09 0.25 7.28
CA ARG A 37 4.27 0.57 8.11
C ARG A 37 4.90 -0.71 8.64
N THR A 38 6.23 -0.77 8.66
CA THR A 38 6.99 -1.97 9.03
C THR A 38 6.66 -2.50 10.42
N GLY A 39 6.55 -1.64 11.44
CA GLY A 39 6.26 -2.07 12.82
C GLY A 39 4.96 -2.89 12.93
N PRO A 40 3.79 -2.28 12.70
CA PRO A 40 2.53 -3.03 12.70
C PRO A 40 2.40 -4.04 11.55
N GLY A 41 3.15 -3.83 10.47
CA GLY A 41 3.12 -4.63 9.26
C GLY A 41 3.58 -6.08 9.45
N VAL A 42 4.44 -6.35 10.44
CA VAL A 42 4.85 -7.72 10.80
C VAL A 42 3.64 -8.53 11.26
N ALA A 43 2.82 -7.98 12.15
CA ALA A 43 1.64 -8.65 12.67
C ALA A 43 0.56 -8.82 11.59
N LEU A 44 0.39 -7.82 10.72
CA LEU A 44 -0.48 -7.94 9.54
C LEU A 44 -0.02 -9.06 8.60
N GLY A 45 1.27 -9.15 8.31
CA GLY A 45 1.81 -10.19 7.44
C GLY A 45 1.63 -11.60 8.02
N ALA A 46 1.85 -11.76 9.33
CA ALA A 46 1.59 -13.03 10.01
C ALA A 46 0.10 -13.42 9.90
N ALA A 47 -0.81 -12.49 10.21
CA ALA A 47 -2.24 -12.75 10.14
C ALA A 47 -2.72 -13.06 8.71
N LEU A 48 -2.25 -12.34 7.69
CA LEU A 48 -2.64 -12.61 6.30
C LEU A 48 -2.06 -13.94 5.78
N LYS A 49 -0.87 -14.33 6.24
CA LYS A 49 -0.32 -15.66 5.96
C LYS A 49 -1.23 -16.77 6.49
N GLU A 50 -1.74 -16.64 7.72
CA GLU A 50 -2.71 -17.59 8.30
C GLU A 50 -4.05 -17.61 7.54
N ARG A 51 -4.40 -16.52 6.85
CA ARG A 51 -5.58 -16.41 5.98
C ARG A 51 -5.34 -16.85 4.53
N GLY A 52 -4.21 -17.51 4.26
CA GLY A 52 -3.92 -18.07 2.93
C GLY A 52 -3.28 -17.11 1.93
N LEU A 53 -2.75 -15.97 2.39
CA LEU A 53 -2.00 -15.00 1.57
C LEU A 53 -0.51 -14.99 1.99
N PRO A 54 0.26 -16.08 1.75
CA PRO A 54 1.59 -16.24 2.32
C PRO A 54 2.68 -15.44 1.60
N ASN A 55 2.45 -15.02 0.35
CA ASN A 55 3.45 -14.32 -0.44
C ASN A 55 3.33 -12.82 -0.20
N VAL A 56 4.43 -12.14 0.08
CA VAL A 56 4.44 -10.70 0.36
C VAL A 56 5.55 -10.00 -0.41
N GLU A 57 5.22 -8.83 -0.96
CA GLU A 57 6.14 -7.88 -1.55
C GLU A 57 5.90 -6.50 -0.92
N THR A 58 6.94 -5.79 -0.48
CA THR A 58 6.80 -4.47 0.15
C THR A 58 7.85 -3.47 -0.28
N THR A 59 7.53 -2.19 -0.31
CA THR A 59 8.53 -1.12 -0.56
C THR A 59 9.52 -0.92 0.59
N HIS A 60 9.45 -1.75 1.64
CA HIS A 60 10.33 -1.73 2.82
C HIS A 60 10.43 -0.33 3.47
N PRO A 61 9.31 0.31 3.85
CA PRO A 61 9.35 1.62 4.47
C PRO A 61 10.10 1.58 5.81
N THR A 62 10.83 2.64 6.15
CA THR A 62 11.60 2.71 7.41
C THR A 62 10.97 3.68 8.41
N GLY A 63 11.17 3.42 9.71
CA GLY A 63 10.66 4.27 10.77
C GLY A 63 9.14 4.47 10.72
N LYS A 64 8.70 5.74 10.60
CA LYS A 64 7.29 6.13 10.49
C LYS A 64 6.81 6.34 9.05
N GLN A 65 7.64 6.03 8.06
CA GLN A 65 7.28 6.19 6.65
C GLN A 65 6.12 5.26 6.27
N ASN A 66 5.28 5.75 5.38
CA ASN A 66 4.24 4.97 4.73
C ASN A 66 4.81 4.33 3.48
N GLY A 67 4.60 3.03 3.35
CA GLY A 67 4.92 2.28 2.16
C GLY A 67 3.73 1.51 1.62
N ILE A 68 4.06 0.53 0.79
CA ILE A 68 3.12 -0.36 0.14
C ILE A 68 3.50 -1.79 0.53
N ALA A 69 2.51 -2.64 0.73
CA ALA A 69 2.69 -4.08 0.72
C ALA A 69 1.64 -4.72 -0.17
N VAL A 70 2.01 -5.77 -0.89
CA VAL A 70 1.09 -6.63 -1.62
C VAL A 70 1.20 -8.02 -1.04
N PHE A 71 0.06 -8.64 -0.74
CA PHE A 71 -0.03 -10.03 -0.31
C PHE A 71 -0.79 -10.84 -1.34
N SER A 72 -0.38 -12.08 -1.57
CA SER A 72 -0.95 -12.94 -2.60
C SER A 72 -0.98 -14.41 -2.20
N ARG A 73 -1.99 -15.12 -2.69
CA ARG A 73 -2.10 -16.59 -2.61
C ARG A 73 -0.99 -17.29 -3.41
N THR A 74 -0.60 -16.69 -4.53
CA THR A 74 0.38 -17.22 -5.48
C THR A 74 1.68 -16.38 -5.47
N PRO A 75 2.85 -16.96 -5.83
CA PRO A 75 4.10 -16.22 -5.84
C PRO A 75 4.09 -15.00 -6.75
N MET A 76 4.72 -13.92 -6.29
CA MET A 76 4.87 -12.66 -7.02
C MET A 76 6.34 -12.47 -7.42
N ARG A 77 6.60 -11.65 -8.44
CA ARG A 77 7.97 -11.30 -8.86
C ARG A 77 8.12 -9.80 -9.11
N ARG A 78 9.29 -9.25 -8.83
CA ARG A 78 9.68 -7.91 -9.29
C ARG A 78 10.63 -8.03 -10.47
N THR A 79 10.10 -8.08 -11.69
CA THR A 79 10.95 -8.20 -12.88
C THR A 79 11.30 -6.86 -13.50
N ARG A 80 10.60 -5.79 -13.13
CA ARG A 80 10.73 -4.46 -13.74
C ARG A 80 11.45 -3.49 -12.80
N PRO A 81 12.35 -2.64 -13.32
CA PRO A 81 12.85 -1.50 -12.57
C PRO A 81 11.70 -0.57 -12.17
N CYS A 82 11.73 -0.04 -10.95
CA CYS A 82 10.75 0.94 -10.51
C CYS A 82 10.95 2.25 -11.30
N PRO A 83 9.92 2.79 -11.98
CA PRO A 83 10.03 4.03 -12.74
C PRO A 83 9.94 5.29 -11.85
N ALA A 84 9.68 5.14 -10.55
CA ALA A 84 9.50 6.27 -9.66
C ALA A 84 10.82 7.01 -9.39
N PRO A 85 10.78 8.35 -9.23
CA PRO A 85 11.92 9.11 -8.73
C PRO A 85 12.39 8.61 -7.36
N SER A 86 13.65 8.85 -7.02
CA SER A 86 14.29 8.36 -5.79
C SER A 86 13.54 8.77 -4.51
N ASP A 87 12.94 9.96 -4.49
CA ASP A 87 12.17 10.49 -3.36
C ASP A 87 10.78 9.84 -3.19
N SER A 88 10.37 9.01 -4.16
CA SER A 88 9.03 8.43 -4.28
C SER A 88 9.04 6.91 -4.38
N LEU A 89 10.20 6.27 -4.25
CA LEU A 89 10.36 4.81 -4.34
C LEU A 89 9.45 4.05 -3.35
N VAL A 90 9.25 4.59 -2.13
CA VAL A 90 8.38 3.95 -1.14
C VAL A 90 6.89 3.96 -1.52
N ARG A 91 6.50 4.77 -2.51
CA ARG A 91 5.12 4.99 -2.97
C ARG A 91 4.81 4.28 -4.29
N TRP A 92 5.73 3.47 -4.81
CA TRP A 92 5.55 2.74 -6.07
C TRP A 92 6.00 1.30 -5.92
N LEU A 93 5.16 0.35 -6.32
CA LEU A 93 5.49 -1.06 -6.32
C LEU A 93 4.89 -1.74 -7.56
N ASP A 94 5.74 -2.13 -8.50
CA ASP A 94 5.37 -3.01 -9.60
C ASP A 94 5.67 -4.45 -9.24
N ILE A 95 4.70 -5.33 -9.48
CA ILE A 95 4.86 -6.77 -9.34
C ILE A 95 4.25 -7.48 -10.55
N ASP A 96 4.85 -8.59 -10.94
CA ASP A 96 4.29 -9.54 -11.86
C ASP A 96 3.63 -10.69 -11.09
N LEU A 97 2.54 -11.20 -11.64
CA LEU A 97 1.76 -12.33 -11.17
C LEU A 97 1.87 -13.46 -12.21
N PRO A 98 2.93 -14.28 -12.18
CA PRO A 98 3.26 -15.19 -13.28
C PRO A 98 2.17 -16.21 -13.57
N GLU A 99 1.52 -16.74 -12.53
CA GLU A 99 0.40 -17.69 -12.69
C GLU A 99 -0.81 -17.09 -13.41
N HIS A 100 -0.92 -15.76 -13.43
CA HIS A 100 -2.05 -15.04 -14.00
C HIS A 100 -1.71 -14.33 -15.33
N GLY A 101 -0.43 -14.29 -15.71
CA GLY A 101 0.00 -13.74 -17.01
C GLY A 101 -0.04 -12.21 -17.13
N PHE A 102 -0.18 -11.48 -16.02
CA PHE A 102 -0.15 -10.01 -15.99
C PHE A 102 0.64 -9.47 -14.79
N GLY A 103 0.93 -8.16 -14.82
CA GLY A 103 1.53 -7.45 -13.68
C GLY A 103 0.61 -6.35 -13.18
N ILE A 104 0.82 -5.92 -11.93
CA ILE A 104 0.12 -4.80 -11.32
C ILE A 104 1.12 -3.76 -10.82
N GLY A 105 0.79 -2.49 -11.03
CA GLY A 105 1.46 -1.35 -10.44
C GLY A 105 0.61 -0.79 -9.31
N VAL A 106 1.18 -0.71 -8.11
CA VAL A 106 0.53 -0.14 -6.93
C VAL A 106 1.18 1.18 -6.60
N LEU A 107 0.38 2.25 -6.55
CA LEU A 107 0.84 3.60 -6.31
C LEU A 107 0.15 4.19 -5.09
N HIS A 108 0.91 4.88 -4.25
CA HIS A 108 0.37 5.76 -3.21
C HIS A 108 0.56 7.21 -3.64
N VAL A 109 -0.47 7.77 -4.29
CA VAL A 109 -0.45 9.15 -4.79
C VAL A 109 -0.77 10.12 -3.65
N MET A 110 0.11 11.10 -3.45
CA MET A 110 -0.13 12.16 -2.47
C MET A 110 -1.20 13.11 -3.00
N ALA A 111 -2.09 13.56 -2.13
CA ALA A 111 -3.00 14.65 -2.47
C ALA A 111 -2.22 15.89 -2.92
N ALA A 112 -2.71 16.59 -3.94
CA ALA A 112 -2.12 17.85 -4.39
C ALA A 112 -2.12 18.84 -3.21
N GLY A 113 -0.93 19.32 -2.82
CA GLY A 113 -0.78 20.40 -1.84
C GLY A 113 -0.02 20.12 -0.54
N SER A 114 0.72 19.01 -0.39
CA SER A 114 1.48 18.75 0.84
C SER A 114 3.01 18.86 0.72
N ARG A 115 3.54 19.59 -0.28
CA ARG A 115 4.89 20.17 -0.14
C ARG A 115 4.74 21.48 0.63
N ALA A 116 5.30 21.53 1.83
CA ALA A 116 5.66 22.82 2.42
C ALA A 116 6.59 23.52 1.41
N LYS A 117 6.12 24.64 0.85
CA LYS A 117 6.67 25.44 -0.27
C LYS A 117 6.35 24.92 -1.68
N ASP A 118 5.08 25.00 -2.06
CA ASP A 118 4.68 25.20 -3.45
C ASP A 118 3.80 26.48 -3.49
N PRO A 119 4.14 27.51 -4.29
CA PRO A 119 3.35 28.75 -4.37
C PRO A 119 1.92 28.58 -4.89
N SER A 120 1.54 27.38 -5.34
CA SER A 120 0.24 27.14 -5.98
C SER A 120 -0.96 26.98 -5.04
N THR A 121 -0.81 27.11 -3.72
CA THR A 121 -1.96 27.09 -2.79
C THR A 121 -2.49 28.50 -2.49
N VAL A 122 -2.76 29.30 -3.52
CA VAL A 122 -3.41 30.63 -3.37
C VAL A 122 -4.92 30.50 -3.16
N ALA A 123 -5.52 29.34 -3.46
CA ALA A 123 -6.97 29.17 -3.40
C ALA A 123 -7.57 29.10 -1.97
N LYS A 124 -6.76 28.93 -0.92
CA LYS A 124 -7.25 28.93 0.48
C LYS A 124 -7.21 30.28 1.18
N THR A 125 -6.60 31.30 0.59
CA THR A 125 -6.51 32.65 1.18
C THR A 125 -7.51 33.63 0.55
N ALA A 126 -8.15 33.26 -0.56
CA ALA A 126 -9.03 34.16 -1.32
C ALA A 126 -10.51 34.15 -0.86
N PHE A 127 -10.95 33.13 -0.14
CA PHE A 127 -12.33 33.03 0.35
C PHE A 127 -12.32 32.84 1.86
N GLY A 128 -12.11 33.95 2.57
CA GLY A 128 -12.39 34.01 4.00
C GLY A 128 -13.87 33.70 4.24
N MET A 129 -14.14 32.54 4.81
CA MET A 129 -15.38 32.28 5.52
C MET A 129 -15.05 31.49 6.80
N PRO A 130 -15.74 31.80 7.91
CA PRO A 130 -15.33 31.47 9.28
C PRO A 130 -15.26 29.97 9.58
#